data_AF-A0A453FEA0-F1
#
_entry.id   AF-A0A453FEA0-F1
#
_cell.length_a   1.000
_cell.length_b   1.000
_cell.length_c   1.000
_cell.angle_alpha   90.00
_cell.angle_beta   90.00
_cell.angle_gamma   90.00
#
_symmetry.space_group_name_H-M   'P 1'
#
loop_
_entity.id
_entity.type
_entity.pdbx_description
1 polymer ?
#
loop_
_entity_poly.entity_id
_entity_poly.type
_entity_poly.pdbx_seq_one_letter_code
_entity_poly.pdbx_strand_id
1 'polypeptide(L)'
;FHTSFLTPPIIAEAMLAIEKLADIKAVAQGGYPQAERCRISAGHPDSMRSDPDVVAALSISGNFRLEPCSHGDFLGAILGAGITREKVGDILLQGERGAQVLVDPELVDYLTSTLEKVGKVGVSCTQIPLLAIEYEPPRTKSFKTVESSLRVDAVASAGFKISRTKLGSMIRYEL
;
A
#
# COMPACT_ATOMS: atom_id res chain seq x y z
N PHE A 1 -6.84 7.82 18.36
CA PHE A 1 -6.15 6.50 18.33
C PHE A 1 -5.89 6.14 16.87
N HIS A 2 -4.77 5.49 16.55
CA HIS A 2 -4.48 4.99 15.21
C HIS A 2 -4.09 3.51 15.23
N THR A 3 -4.48 2.76 14.20
CA THR A 3 -4.11 1.33 14.07
C THR A 3 -2.76 1.15 13.35
N SER A 4 -2.25 -0.08 13.32
CA SER A 4 -1.30 -0.54 12.30
C SER A 4 -1.91 -0.49 10.88
N PHE A 5 -1.12 -0.74 9.83
CA PHE A 5 -1.65 -0.89 8.47
C PHE A 5 -2.48 -2.17 8.34
N LEU A 6 -3.76 -1.99 8.02
CA LEU A 6 -4.75 -3.04 7.82
C LEU A 6 -4.98 -3.32 6.33
N THR A 7 -5.50 -4.49 5.99
CA THR A 7 -5.86 -4.86 4.61
C THR A 7 -7.28 -4.37 4.25
N PRO A 8 -7.62 -4.25 2.95
CA PRO A 8 -8.93 -3.73 2.53
C PRO A 8 -10.14 -4.44 3.17
N PRO A 9 -10.18 -5.79 3.30
CA PRO A 9 -11.30 -6.47 3.95
C PRO A 9 -11.46 -6.09 5.42
N ILE A 10 -10.34 -6.00 6.16
CA ILE A 10 -10.35 -5.65 7.59
C ILE A 10 -10.76 -4.19 7.76
N ILE A 11 -10.31 -3.29 6.87
CA ILE A 11 -10.71 -1.88 6.90
C ILE A 11 -12.22 -1.75 6.71
N ALA A 12 -12.79 -2.45 5.72
CA ALA A 12 -14.22 -2.42 5.46
C ALA A 12 -15.03 -2.90 6.66
N GLU A 13 -14.63 -4.02 7.27
CA GLU A 13 -15.29 -4.56 8.45
C GLU A 13 -15.17 -3.62 9.67
N ALA A 14 -13.98 -3.09 9.92
CA ALA A 14 -13.73 -2.17 11.03
C ALA A 14 -14.53 -0.87 10.89
N MET A 15 -14.58 -0.28 9.69
CA MET A 15 -15.38 0.93 9.44
C MET A 15 -16.87 0.68 9.68
N LEU A 16 -17.42 -0.43 9.18
CA LEU A 16 -18.82 -0.83 9.42
C LEU A 16 -19.12 -1.08 10.91
N ALA A 17 -18.16 -1.58 11.67
CA ALA A 17 -18.31 -1.78 13.10
C ALA A 17 -18.30 -0.44 13.86
N ILE A 18 -17.40 0.48 13.49
CA ILE A 18 -17.26 1.79 14.15
C ILE A 18 -18.45 2.71 13.84
N GLU A 19 -19.02 2.64 12.63
CA GLU A 19 -20.22 3.41 12.26
C GLU A 19 -21.43 3.13 13.16
N LYS A 20 -21.47 1.97 13.84
CA LYS A 20 -22.54 1.61 14.79
C LYS A 20 -22.37 2.26 16.16
N LEU A 21 -21.20 2.83 16.46
CA LEU A 21 -20.90 3.47 17.73
C LEU A 21 -21.30 4.95 17.64
N ALA A 22 -22.19 5.38 18.54
CA ALA A 22 -22.50 6.80 18.67
C ALA A 22 -21.24 7.58 19.09
N ASP A 23 -21.13 8.81 18.60
CA ASP A 23 -20.09 9.78 18.99
C ASP A 23 -18.64 9.39 18.68
N ILE A 24 -18.42 8.45 17.75
CA ILE A 24 -17.09 8.10 17.23
C ILE A 24 -17.04 8.35 15.72
N LYS A 25 -16.02 9.09 15.28
CA LYS A 25 -15.65 9.23 13.88
C LYS A 25 -14.41 8.39 13.61
N ALA A 26 -14.42 7.65 12.50
CA ALA A 26 -13.25 6.96 11.98
C ALA A 26 -12.89 7.46 10.58
N VAL A 27 -11.60 7.47 10.27
CA VAL A 27 -11.05 7.80 8.95
C VAL A 27 -9.96 6.78 8.62
N ALA A 28 -10.01 6.19 7.43
CA ALA A 28 -8.96 5.33 6.91
C ALA A 28 -8.00 6.13 6.03
N GLN A 29 -6.70 6.03 6.29
CA GLN A 29 -5.65 6.77 5.58
C GLN A 29 -4.52 5.81 5.19
N GLY A 30 -4.17 5.76 3.90
CA GLY A 30 -3.04 4.99 3.38
C GLY A 30 -1.99 5.83 2.66
N GLY A 31 -2.09 7.16 2.73
CA GLY A 31 -1.10 8.09 2.18
C GLY A 31 -1.37 8.54 0.73
N TYR A 32 -2.19 7.81 -0.03
CA TYR A 32 -2.64 8.21 -1.37
C TYR A 32 -4.05 7.64 -1.67
N PRO A 33 -4.78 8.18 -2.67
CA PRO A 33 -6.19 7.85 -2.89
C PRO A 33 -6.52 6.38 -3.18
N GLN A 34 -5.52 5.56 -3.54
CA GLN A 34 -5.73 4.16 -3.94
C GLN A 34 -4.94 3.18 -3.09
N ALA A 35 -4.57 3.60 -1.88
CA ALA A 35 -3.90 2.72 -0.96
C ALA A 35 -4.78 1.49 -0.67
N GLU A 36 -4.19 0.32 -0.84
CA GLU A 36 -4.79 -0.94 -0.43
C GLU A 36 -4.65 -1.11 1.08
N ARG A 37 -3.47 -0.77 1.62
CA ARG A 37 -3.22 -0.82 3.06
C ARG A 37 -3.38 0.55 3.68
N CYS A 38 -4.29 0.65 4.65
CA CYS A 38 -4.57 1.89 5.37
C CYS A 38 -4.48 1.69 6.89
N ARG A 39 -4.19 2.76 7.60
CA ARG A 39 -4.37 2.88 9.05
C ARG A 39 -5.71 3.54 9.32
N ILE A 40 -6.38 3.13 10.39
CA ILE A 40 -7.64 3.74 10.83
C ILE A 40 -7.35 4.66 12.00
N SER A 41 -7.76 5.92 11.87
CA SER A 41 -7.79 6.91 12.92
C SER A 41 -9.20 7.00 13.48
N ALA A 42 -9.39 6.77 14.77
CA ALA A 42 -10.69 6.87 15.44
C ALA A 42 -10.65 7.77 16.68
N GLY A 43 -11.71 8.55 16.88
CA GLY A 43 -11.87 9.46 18.01
C GLY A 43 -13.19 10.22 17.98
N HIS A 44 -13.40 11.08 18.99
CA HIS A 44 -14.58 11.94 19.03
C HIS A 44 -14.58 12.93 17.86
N PRO A 45 -15.72 13.21 17.20
CA PRO A 45 -15.79 14.11 16.05
C PRO A 45 -15.08 15.46 16.25
N ASP A 46 -15.23 16.06 17.44
CA ASP A 46 -14.58 17.34 17.78
C ASP A 46 -13.06 17.29 17.84
N SER A 47 -12.48 16.12 18.10
CA SER A 47 -11.02 15.91 18.17
C SER A 47 -10.39 15.60 16.80
N MET A 48 -11.21 15.23 15.81
CA MET A 48 -10.79 14.76 14.47
C MET A 48 -10.87 15.89 13.41
N ARG A 49 -10.59 17.14 13.80
CA ARG A 49 -10.76 18.34 12.96
C ARG A 49 -9.71 18.52 11.86
N SER A 50 -8.59 17.82 11.93
CA SER A 50 -7.51 17.83 10.94
C SER A 50 -7.21 16.38 10.55
N ASP A 51 -6.83 16.15 9.29
CA ASP A 51 -6.32 14.86 8.85
C ASP A 51 -5.02 14.59 9.61
N PRO A 52 -4.99 13.58 10.49
CA PRO A 52 -3.80 13.32 11.29
C PRO A 52 -2.68 12.78 10.39
N ASP A 53 -1.44 13.18 10.65
CA ASP A 53 -0.23 12.67 10.01
C ASP A 53 0.03 11.23 10.48
N VAL A 54 -0.78 10.29 10.01
CA VAL A 54 -0.69 8.88 10.39
C VAL A 54 0.07 8.03 9.38
N VAL A 55 0.42 8.57 8.22
CA VAL A 55 1.20 7.86 7.21
C VAL A 55 2.30 8.77 6.70
N ALA A 56 3.51 8.24 6.61
CA ALA A 56 4.64 8.89 5.94
C ALA A 56 4.98 8.14 4.65
N ALA A 57 5.55 8.87 3.69
CA ALA A 57 6.09 8.30 2.46
C ALA A 57 7.62 8.44 2.42
N LEU A 58 8.27 7.35 2.00
CA LEU A 58 9.71 7.30 1.76
C LEU A 58 9.96 6.96 0.30
N SER A 59 10.95 7.62 -0.31
CA SER A 59 11.53 7.24 -1.59
C SER A 59 12.81 6.45 -1.33
N ILE A 60 12.84 5.21 -1.81
CA ILE A 60 14.01 4.34 -1.82
C ILE A 60 14.54 4.33 -3.25
N SER A 61 15.62 5.09 -3.47
CA SER A 61 16.20 5.31 -4.79
C SER A 61 17.53 4.57 -4.95
N GLY A 62 17.73 3.93 -6.10
CA GLY A 62 18.94 3.18 -6.43
C GLY A 62 19.04 2.90 -7.92
N ASN A 63 20.14 2.28 -8.35
CA ASN A 63 20.33 1.89 -9.76
C ASN A 63 19.95 0.42 -9.97
N PHE A 64 18.69 0.17 -10.33
CA PHE A 64 18.15 -1.18 -10.53
C PHE A 64 18.15 -1.63 -12.00
N ARG A 65 18.91 -0.95 -12.88
CA ARG A 65 18.99 -1.28 -14.32
C ARG A 65 19.60 -2.66 -14.58
N LEU A 66 20.62 -3.01 -13.81
CA LEU A 66 21.39 -4.25 -13.99
C LEU A 66 20.87 -5.38 -13.09
N GLU A 67 20.27 -5.03 -11.95
CA GLU A 67 19.72 -5.98 -10.99
C GLU A 67 18.31 -5.49 -10.58
N PRO A 68 17.28 -5.85 -11.37
CA PRO A 68 15.91 -5.45 -11.09
C PRO A 68 15.44 -6.03 -9.77
N CYS A 69 14.81 -5.20 -8.94
CA CYS A 69 14.21 -5.63 -7.68
C CYS A 69 12.68 -5.67 -7.81
N SER A 70 12.11 -6.72 -7.24
CA SER A 70 10.67 -6.91 -7.11
C SER A 70 10.13 -6.22 -5.87
N HIS A 71 8.80 -6.12 -5.76
CA HIS A 71 8.14 -5.68 -4.53
C HIS A 71 8.59 -6.50 -3.31
N GLY A 72 8.82 -7.81 -3.48
CA GLY A 72 9.27 -8.70 -2.41
C GLY A 72 10.66 -8.35 -1.88
N ASP A 73 11.55 -7.82 -2.73
CA ASP A 73 12.91 -7.44 -2.34
C ASP A 73 12.93 -6.17 -1.49
N PHE A 74 12.14 -5.15 -1.87
CA PHE A 74 11.97 -3.95 -1.05
C PHE A 74 11.33 -4.28 0.29
N LEU A 75 10.27 -5.11 0.29
CA LEU A 75 9.66 -5.57 1.52
C LEU A 75 10.66 -6.34 2.37
N GLY A 76 11.41 -7.27 1.77
CA GLY A 76 12.42 -8.07 2.45
C GLY A 76 13.52 -7.23 3.07
N ALA A 77 13.97 -6.16 2.39
CA ALA A 77 14.96 -5.23 2.93
C ALA A 77 14.44 -4.46 4.15
N ILE A 78 13.19 -3.97 4.08
CA ILE A 78 12.55 -3.27 5.21
C ILE A 78 12.34 -4.21 6.40
N LEU A 79 11.84 -5.42 6.17
CA LEU A 79 11.66 -6.41 7.23
C LEU A 79 13.01 -6.86 7.81
N GLY A 80 14.04 -6.97 6.96
CA GLY A 80 15.41 -7.28 7.37
C GLY A 80 16.05 -6.21 8.25
N ALA A 81 15.59 -4.95 8.14
CA ALA A 81 15.94 -3.87 9.07
C ALA A 81 15.20 -3.99 10.42
N GLY A 82 14.47 -5.08 10.68
CA GLY A 82 13.78 -5.32 11.96
C GLY A 82 12.40 -4.67 12.08
N ILE A 83 11.86 -4.15 10.98
CA ILE A 83 10.52 -3.55 10.95
C ILE A 83 9.47 -4.63 10.74
N THR A 84 8.34 -4.53 11.44
CA THR A 84 7.22 -5.46 11.26
C THR A 84 6.36 -5.08 10.06
N ARG A 85 5.79 -6.08 9.37
CA ARG A 85 4.94 -5.88 8.19
C ARG A 85 3.74 -4.96 8.46
N GLU A 86 3.27 -4.95 9.70
CA GLU A 86 2.14 -4.15 10.18
C GLU A 86 2.42 -2.64 10.17
N LYS A 87 3.68 -2.22 10.28
CA LYS A 87 4.08 -0.81 10.20
C LYS A 87 4.40 -0.35 8.77
N VAL A 88 4.24 -1.23 7.80
CA VAL A 88 4.49 -0.97 6.38
C VAL A 88 3.16 -0.97 5.63
N GLY A 89 2.93 0.06 4.83
CA GLY A 89 1.81 0.18 3.92
C GLY A 89 2.12 -0.48 2.57
N ASP A 90 1.74 0.24 1.51
CA ASP A 90 1.98 -0.18 0.13
C ASP A 90 3.41 0.16 -0.31
N ILE A 91 3.91 -0.61 -1.27
CA ILE A 91 5.21 -0.41 -1.92
C ILE A 91 4.95 -0.20 -3.41
N LEU A 92 5.21 1.01 -3.88
CA LEU A 92 4.99 1.45 -5.24
C LEU A 92 6.29 1.41 -6.02
N LEU A 93 6.44 0.41 -6.88
CA LEU A 93 7.65 0.27 -7.72
C LEU A 93 7.75 1.40 -8.74
N GLN A 94 8.93 2.00 -8.83
CA GLN A 94 9.27 3.10 -9.75
C GLN A 94 10.14 2.62 -10.92
N GLY A 95 9.98 1.34 -11.30
CA GLY A 95 10.80 0.68 -12.32
C GLY A 95 12.27 0.63 -11.91
N GLU A 96 13.15 1.12 -12.78
CA GLU A 96 14.60 1.10 -12.56
C GLU A 96 15.08 2.11 -11.49
N ARG A 97 14.23 3.07 -11.11
CA ARG A 97 14.57 4.12 -10.13
C ARG A 97 14.50 3.64 -8.67
N GLY A 98 13.73 2.58 -8.41
CA GLY A 98 13.54 2.03 -7.07
C GLY A 98 12.06 1.91 -6.68
N ALA A 99 11.70 2.35 -5.48
CA ALA A 99 10.33 2.27 -4.97
C ALA A 99 9.97 3.44 -4.05
N GLN A 100 8.67 3.73 -3.94
CA GLN A 100 8.11 4.57 -2.89
C GLN A 100 7.35 3.69 -1.90
N VAL A 101 7.51 3.93 -0.60
CA VAL A 101 6.94 3.09 0.44
C VAL A 101 6.20 3.92 1.46
N LEU A 102 5.01 3.46 1.83
CA LEU A 102 4.20 4.03 2.88
C LEU A 102 4.56 3.35 4.20
N VAL A 103 4.79 4.13 5.25
CA VAL A 103 5.21 3.62 6.56
C VAL A 103 4.56 4.39 7.70
N ASP A 104 4.65 3.81 8.89
CA ASP A 104 4.39 4.51 10.15
C ASP A 104 5.37 5.69 10.29
N PRO A 105 4.93 6.93 10.54
CA PRO A 105 5.80 8.10 10.68
C PRO A 105 6.95 7.92 11.67
N GLU A 106 6.75 7.14 12.73
CA GLU A 106 7.81 6.81 13.71
C GLU A 106 9.02 6.09 13.09
N LEU A 107 8.85 5.47 11.93
CA LEU A 107 9.91 4.72 11.25
C LEU A 107 10.74 5.55 10.28
N VAL A 108 10.37 6.81 10.01
CA VAL A 108 11.02 7.64 8.99
C VAL A 108 12.51 7.79 9.28
N ASP A 109 12.87 8.30 10.47
CA ASP A 109 14.27 8.55 10.84
C ASP A 109 15.09 7.26 10.87
N TYR A 110 14.47 6.18 11.35
CA TYR A 110 15.11 4.88 11.41
C TYR A 110 15.40 4.33 10.01
N LEU A 111 14.42 4.33 9.11
CA LEU A 111 14.58 3.81 7.74
C LEU A 111 15.53 4.67 6.91
N THR A 112 15.46 5.99 7.05
CA THR A 112 16.36 6.92 6.35
C THR A 112 17.82 6.74 6.79
N SER A 113 18.07 6.34 8.05
CA SER A 113 19.42 6.13 8.57
C SER A 113 19.97 4.73 8.37
N THR A 114 19.12 3.70 8.24
CA THR A 114 19.56 2.29 8.27
C THR A 114 19.38 1.55 6.94
N LEU A 115 18.45 1.98 6.09
CA LEU A 115 18.16 1.29 4.84
C LEU A 115 19.12 1.72 3.73
N GLU A 116 20.31 1.11 3.71
CA GLU A 116 21.37 1.42 2.75
C GLU A 116 21.38 0.49 1.52
N LYS A 117 20.65 -0.64 1.58
CA LYS A 117 20.71 -1.67 0.54
C LYS A 117 19.38 -2.39 0.34
N VAL A 118 19.04 -2.67 -0.92
CA VAL A 118 17.94 -3.56 -1.30
C VAL A 118 18.52 -4.66 -2.20
N GLY A 119 18.42 -5.91 -1.77
CA GLY A 119 19.09 -7.03 -2.45
C GLY A 119 20.60 -6.83 -2.51
N LYS A 120 21.15 -6.66 -3.72
CA LYS A 120 22.57 -6.33 -3.93
C LYS A 120 22.83 -4.85 -4.22
N VAL A 121 21.78 -4.06 -4.47
CA VAL A 121 21.88 -2.66 -4.91
C VAL A 121 21.93 -1.73 -3.69
N GLY A 122 22.93 -0.85 -3.65
CA GLY A 122 22.97 0.24 -2.67
C GLY A 122 21.90 1.28 -2.98
N VAL A 123 21.19 1.74 -1.95
CA VAL A 123 20.06 2.66 -2.08
C VAL A 123 20.20 3.86 -1.15
N SER A 124 19.50 4.94 -1.49
CA SER A 124 19.26 6.09 -0.64
C SER A 124 17.79 6.13 -0.26
N CYS A 125 17.50 6.22 1.04
CA CYS A 125 16.15 6.30 1.57
C CYS A 125 15.87 7.73 2.07
N THR A 126 14.87 8.41 1.51
CA THR A 126 14.55 9.81 1.85
C THR A 126 13.05 10.01 2.06
N GLN A 127 12.67 10.86 3.00
CA GLN A 127 11.26 11.23 3.17
C GLN A 127 10.80 12.12 2.01
N ILE A 128 9.60 11.85 1.50
CA ILE A 128 8.94 12.64 0.47
C ILE A 128 7.55 13.05 0.95
N PRO A 129 7.01 14.20 0.48
CA PRO A 129 5.64 14.55 0.77
C PRO A 129 4.68 13.54 0.13
N LEU A 130 3.54 13.26 0.77
CA LEU A 130 2.51 12.35 0.23
C LEU A 130 2.02 12.78 -1.16
N LEU A 131 2.03 14.09 -1.45
CA LEU A 131 1.65 14.64 -2.75
C LEU A 131 2.65 14.30 -3.87
N ALA A 132 3.88 13.90 -3.55
CA ALA A 132 4.89 13.46 -4.52
C ALA A 132 4.83 11.94 -4.79
N ILE A 133 3.84 11.24 -4.26
CA ILE A 133 3.63 9.83 -4.55
C ILE A 133 3.24 9.68 -6.02
N GLU A 134 4.05 8.92 -6.75
CA GLU A 134 3.80 8.56 -8.14
C GLU A 134 3.03 7.24 -8.16
N TYR A 135 1.70 7.34 -8.32
CA TYR A 135 0.82 6.19 -8.54
C TYR A 135 0.09 6.33 -9.87
N GLU A 136 -0.17 5.21 -10.56
CA GLU A 136 -1.00 5.21 -11.77
C GLU A 136 -2.48 5.20 -11.37
N PRO A 137 -3.24 6.32 -11.51
CA PRO A 137 -4.68 6.25 -11.30
C PRO A 137 -5.29 5.29 -12.33
N PRO A 138 -6.30 4.49 -11.95
CA PRO A 138 -6.97 3.58 -12.83
C PRO A 138 -7.57 4.44 -13.92
N ARG A 139 -7.19 4.15 -15.16
CA ARG A 139 -7.88 4.70 -16.32
C ARG A 139 -9.34 4.31 -16.17
N THR A 140 -10.17 5.24 -15.72
CA THR A 140 -11.62 5.13 -15.81
C THR A 140 -11.92 4.96 -17.28
N LYS A 141 -12.04 3.73 -17.75
CA LYS A 141 -12.72 3.45 -19.01
C LYS A 141 -14.18 3.82 -18.74
N SER A 142 -14.51 5.09 -18.96
CA SER A 142 -15.89 5.49 -19.15
C SER A 142 -16.36 4.80 -20.43
N PHE A 143 -16.89 3.59 -20.30
CA PHE A 143 -17.70 2.99 -21.35
C PHE A 143 -19.00 3.80 -21.42
N LYS A 144 -18.99 4.87 -22.21
CA LYS A 144 -20.22 5.38 -22.82
C LYS A 144 -20.56 4.43 -23.95
N THR A 145 -21.33 3.39 -23.64
CA THR A 145 -22.06 2.67 -24.67
C THR A 145 -23.53 2.76 -24.30
N VAL A 146 -24.23 3.54 -25.11
CA VAL A 146 -25.68 3.53 -25.22
C VAL A 146 -26.05 2.14 -25.73
N GLU A 147 -26.58 1.27 -24.87
CA GLU A 147 -27.74 0.42 -25.16
C GLU A 147 -28.05 -0.55 -24.00
N SER A 148 -29.34 -0.80 -23.89
CA SER A 148 -30.10 -1.54 -22.89
C SER A 148 -29.56 -2.91 -22.50
N SER A 149 -29.72 -3.23 -21.20
CA SER A 149 -29.79 -4.57 -20.63
C SER A 149 -28.55 -5.45 -20.82
N LEU A 150 -27.80 -5.70 -19.75
CA LEU A 150 -27.35 -7.05 -19.36
C LEU A 150 -26.50 -6.95 -18.09
N ARG A 151 -27.11 -7.40 -16.99
CA ARG A 151 -26.52 -8.03 -15.79
C ARG A 151 -25.33 -7.33 -15.13
N VAL A 152 -25.67 -6.66 -14.03
CA VAL A 152 -24.88 -6.57 -12.80
C VAL A 152 -24.45 -7.99 -12.40
N ASP A 153 -23.28 -8.46 -12.83
CA ASP A 153 -22.56 -9.63 -12.26
C ASP A 153 -21.18 -9.83 -12.94
N ALA A 154 -20.38 -8.76 -13.04
CA ALA A 154 -19.01 -8.88 -13.56
C ALA A 154 -17.99 -7.99 -12.83
N VAL A 155 -18.13 -7.83 -11.51
CA VAL A 155 -17.09 -7.21 -10.67
C VAL A 155 -16.30 -8.30 -9.96
N ALA A 156 -15.46 -9.00 -10.71
CA ALA A 156 -14.47 -9.92 -10.15
C ALA A 156 -13.32 -10.15 -11.14
N SER A 157 -12.60 -9.10 -11.57
CA SER A 157 -11.35 -9.26 -12.36
C SER A 157 -10.53 -7.96 -12.50
N ALA A 158 -10.27 -7.24 -11.41
CA ALA A 158 -9.36 -6.09 -11.48
C ALA A 158 -8.37 -5.96 -10.30
N GLY A 159 -8.19 -7.01 -9.49
CA GLY A 159 -7.28 -7.01 -8.34
C GLY A 159 -6.08 -7.96 -8.42
N PHE A 160 -5.97 -8.79 -9.47
CA PHE A 160 -4.85 -9.72 -9.61
C PHE A 160 -4.17 -9.55 -10.97
N LYS A 161 -3.19 -8.64 -11.02
CA LYS A 161 -2.07 -8.74 -11.96
C LYS A 161 -1.13 -9.86 -11.47
N ILE A 162 -1.62 -11.10 -11.42
CA ILE A 162 -0.74 -12.27 -11.46
C ILE A 162 -0.39 -12.44 -12.94
N SER A 163 0.88 -12.25 -13.26
CA SER A 163 1.47 -12.59 -14.55
C SER A 163 1.05 -14.00 -14.96
N ARG A 164 0.29 -14.12 -16.05
CA ARG A 164 -0.11 -15.39 -16.67
C ARG A 164 1.06 -16.10 -17.38
N THR A 165 2.18 -16.35 -16.71
CA THR A 165 3.28 -17.13 -17.32
C THR A 165 4.10 -17.97 -16.34
N LYS A 166 3.47 -18.58 -15.33
CA LYS A 166 4.00 -19.80 -14.69
C LYS A 166 2.97 -20.61 -13.89
N LEU A 167 1.79 -20.85 -14.47
CA LEU A 167 0.82 -21.84 -13.97
C LEU A 167 0.83 -23.04 -14.90
N GLY A 168 1.82 -23.91 -14.71
CA GLY A 168 2.00 -25.10 -15.53
C GLY A 168 3.03 -26.07 -14.97
N SER A 169 3.05 -26.34 -13.66
CA SER A 169 3.67 -27.55 -13.08
C SER A 169 3.65 -27.54 -11.54
N MET A 170 2.50 -27.73 -10.88
CA MET A 170 2.47 -28.37 -9.55
C MET A 170 1.05 -28.79 -9.11
N ILE A 171 0.35 -29.54 -9.97
CA ILE A 171 -0.69 -30.47 -9.50
C ILE A 171 -0.06 -31.85 -9.64
N ARG A 172 0.62 -32.27 -8.58
CA ARG A 172 0.91 -33.66 -8.20
C ARG A 172 1.90 -33.62 -7.05
N TYR A 173 1.41 -33.80 -5.84
CA TYR A 173 1.79 -34.92 -4.98
C TYR A 173 0.97 -34.86 -3.69
N GLU A 174 0.25 -35.96 -3.41
CA GLU A 174 -0.16 -36.49 -2.09
C GLU A 174 -0.96 -35.59 -1.13
N LEU A 175 -2.10 -36.00 -0.56
CA LEU A 175 -2.84 -37.26 -0.45
C LEU A 175 -4.31 -36.89 -0.14
#